data_AF-A0AAD9N4M4-F1
#
_entry.id   AF-A0AAD9N4M4-F1
#
_cell.length_a   1.000
_cell.length_b   1.000
_cell.length_c   1.000
_cell.angle_alpha   90.00
_cell.angle_beta   90.00
_cell.angle_gamma   90.00
#
_symmetry.space_group_name_H-M   'P 1'
#
loop_
_entity.id
_entity.type
_entity.pdbx_description
1 polymer ?
#
loop_
_entity_poly.entity_id
_entity_poly.type
_entity_poly.pdbx_seq_one_letter_code
_entity_poly.pdbx_strand_id
1 'polypeptide(L)'
;MSEKEKDALDLENRDPCEINEHLKVSFHDVLAEPEGVHSNDCVWRCSYRCFNGSKNCCYRTLTVFCGCIFALCWGCEFACITFFHVWQGTPALRIFALNCGCLQRFWGTALQCFLAPICETMGLCLSRIQVTRGLHLVNVSVAMNLLHAYESQKVLVYRCVVVVSLADKQVD
;
A
#
# COMPACT_ATOMS: atom_id res chain seq x y z
N MET A 1 13.52 -10.59 -15.92
CA MET A 1 12.48 -9.56 -15.74
C MET A 1 12.62 -8.69 -16.96
N SER A 2 11.76 -8.96 -17.95
CA SER A 2 11.93 -8.50 -19.33
C SER A 2 11.92 -6.99 -19.40
N GLU A 3 12.75 -6.52 -20.32
CA GLU A 3 12.98 -5.12 -20.67
C GLU A 3 11.69 -4.32 -20.76
N LYS A 4 11.76 -3.09 -20.22
CA LYS A 4 10.83 -2.00 -20.51
C LYS A 4 10.76 -1.80 -22.02
N GLU A 5 9.81 -2.49 -22.65
CA GLU A 5 9.32 -2.16 -23.96
C GLU A 5 8.89 -0.70 -23.89
N LYS A 6 9.39 0.14 -24.80
CA LYS A 6 8.96 1.53 -24.90
C LYS A 6 7.45 1.51 -25.03
N ASP A 7 6.72 1.96 -24.02
CA ASP A 7 5.28 2.20 -24.07
C ASP A 7 5.00 3.04 -25.31
N ALA A 8 4.66 2.37 -26.41
CA ALA A 8 4.16 3.03 -27.59
C ALA A 8 2.83 3.66 -27.18
N LEU A 9 2.66 4.95 -27.48
CA LEU A 9 1.43 5.66 -27.17
C LEU A 9 0.26 4.97 -27.88
N ASP A 10 -0.54 4.21 -27.14
CA ASP A 10 -1.77 3.60 -27.64
C ASP A 10 -2.84 4.69 -27.82
N LEU A 11 -3.25 4.90 -29.07
CA LEU A 11 -4.23 5.90 -29.43
C LEU A 11 -5.67 5.40 -29.31
N GLU A 12 -5.87 4.08 -29.28
CA GLU A 12 -7.17 3.42 -29.18
C GLU A 12 -7.53 3.13 -27.73
N ASN A 13 -6.62 2.48 -26.97
CA ASN A 13 -6.83 2.21 -25.54
C ASN A 13 -5.95 3.12 -24.66
N ARG A 14 -6.54 4.23 -24.21
CA ARG A 14 -5.87 5.21 -23.34
C ARG A 14 -5.93 4.88 -21.84
N ASP A 15 -6.61 3.79 -21.45
CA ASP A 15 -6.71 3.33 -20.06
C ASP A 15 -6.47 1.81 -19.97
N PRO A 16 -5.24 1.33 -20.27
CA PRO A 16 -4.92 -0.10 -20.30
C PRO A 16 -5.02 -0.78 -18.93
N CYS A 17 -4.91 -0.01 -17.84
CA CYS A 17 -5.02 -0.50 -16.47
C CYS A 17 -6.44 -0.38 -15.90
N GLU A 18 -7.40 0.12 -16.68
CA GLU A 18 -8.80 0.33 -16.32
C GLU A 18 -9.01 1.11 -15.00
N ILE A 19 -8.12 2.06 -14.69
CA ILE A 19 -8.21 2.82 -13.43
C ILE A 19 -9.43 3.76 -13.40
N ASN A 20 -9.98 4.08 -14.58
CA ASN A 20 -11.12 4.99 -14.73
C ASN A 20 -12.45 4.26 -15.00
N GLU A 21 -12.59 2.99 -14.59
CA GLU A 21 -13.84 2.23 -14.77
C GLU A 21 -15.07 2.98 -14.24
N HIS A 22 -14.94 3.65 -13.10
CA HIS A 22 -15.98 4.46 -12.47
C HIS A 22 -16.48 5.66 -13.32
N LEU A 23 -15.71 6.10 -14.33
CA LEU A 23 -16.10 7.17 -15.25
C LEU A 23 -16.89 6.65 -16.47
N LYS A 24 -16.98 5.33 -16.66
CA LYS A 24 -17.73 4.67 -17.74
C LYS A 24 -19.24 4.72 -17.47
N VAL A 25 -19.79 5.94 -17.38
CA VAL A 25 -21.22 6.17 -17.15
C VAL A 25 -22.00 6.13 -18.47
N SER A 26 -22.98 5.23 -18.58
CA SER A 26 -23.88 5.13 -19.72
C SER A 26 -25.16 5.94 -19.51
N PHE A 27 -25.90 6.24 -20.60
CA PHE A 27 -27.18 6.93 -20.52
C PHE A 27 -28.20 6.20 -19.63
N HIS A 28 -28.21 4.86 -19.70
CA HIS A 28 -29.12 4.04 -18.93
C HIS A 28 -28.77 4.07 -17.43
N ASP A 29 -27.51 4.23 -17.06
CA ASP A 29 -27.12 4.33 -15.64
C ASP A 29 -27.63 5.61 -14.97
N VAL A 30 -27.90 6.66 -15.76
CA VAL A 30 -28.31 7.98 -15.25
C VAL A 30 -29.81 8.20 -15.35
N LEU A 31 -30.43 7.78 -16.46
CA LEU A 31 -31.79 8.15 -16.82
C LEU A 31 -32.71 6.95 -17.09
N ALA A 32 -32.33 5.72 -16.70
CA ALA A 32 -33.15 4.53 -16.92
C ALA A 32 -34.61 4.73 -16.46
N GLU A 33 -35.54 4.48 -17.39
CA GLU A 33 -36.98 4.45 -17.12
C GLU A 33 -37.42 3.01 -16.81
N PRO A 34 -38.30 2.79 -15.80
CA PRO A 34 -38.81 1.46 -15.46
C PRO A 34 -39.97 1.01 -16.37
N GLU A 35 -40.22 -0.31 -16.44
CA GLU A 35 -41.17 -0.98 -17.38
C GLU A 35 -42.61 -0.45 -17.38
N GLY A 36 -43.04 0.27 -16.33
CA GLY A 36 -44.41 0.79 -16.19
C GLY A 36 -44.62 2.25 -16.63
N VAL A 37 -43.55 3.03 -16.85
CA VAL A 37 -43.64 4.47 -17.15
C VAL A 37 -42.54 4.87 -18.14
N HIS A 38 -42.73 4.51 -19.41
CA HIS A 38 -41.82 4.89 -20.48
C HIS A 38 -42.27 6.15 -21.22
N SER A 39 -41.32 7.04 -21.44
CA SER A 39 -41.48 8.18 -22.34
C SER A 39 -41.65 7.70 -23.78
N ASN A 40 -42.24 8.53 -24.63
CA ASN A 40 -42.35 8.24 -26.06
C ASN A 40 -40.97 7.97 -26.70
N ASP A 41 -40.88 6.97 -27.58
CA ASP A 41 -39.68 6.55 -28.29
C ASP A 41 -38.87 7.70 -28.93
N CYS A 42 -39.56 8.68 -29.49
CA CYS A 42 -38.93 9.84 -30.13
C CYS A 42 -38.14 10.68 -29.10
N VAL A 43 -38.76 10.94 -27.95
CA VAL A 43 -38.15 11.68 -26.85
C VAL A 43 -36.98 10.88 -26.29
N TRP A 44 -37.17 9.58 -26.07
CA TRP A 44 -36.12 8.70 -25.56
C TRP A 44 -34.87 8.68 -26.46
N ARG A 45 -35.04 8.51 -27.77
CA ARG A 45 -33.92 8.55 -28.74
C ARG A 45 -33.26 9.93 -28.83
N CYS A 46 -34.05 11.01 -28.77
CA CYS A 46 -33.53 12.37 -28.79
C CYS A 46 -32.67 12.61 -27.54
N SER A 47 -33.18 12.28 -26.37
CA SER A 47 -32.47 12.37 -25.09
C SER A 47 -31.18 11.56 -25.10
N TYR A 48 -31.21 10.32 -25.60
CA TYR A 48 -30.00 9.50 -25.74
C TYR A 48 -28.92 10.16 -26.61
N ARG A 49 -29.31 10.71 -27.78
CA ARG A 49 -28.38 11.40 -28.69
C ARG A 49 -27.84 12.70 -28.08
N CYS A 50 -28.71 13.50 -27.48
CA CYS A 50 -28.35 14.76 -26.84
C CYS A 50 -27.40 14.54 -25.65
N PHE A 51 -27.67 13.54 -24.81
CA PHE A 51 -26.82 13.20 -23.67
C PHE A 51 -25.42 12.77 -24.11
N ASN A 52 -25.32 11.78 -25.01
CA ASN A 52 -24.01 11.29 -25.47
C ASN A 52 -23.26 12.34 -26.29
N GLY A 53 -23.97 13.10 -27.13
CA GLY A 53 -23.38 14.17 -27.93
C GLY A 53 -22.82 15.31 -27.08
N SER A 54 -23.61 15.82 -26.12
CA SER A 54 -23.16 16.88 -25.21
C SER A 54 -22.00 16.44 -24.33
N LYS A 55 -22.06 15.25 -23.73
CA LYS A 55 -20.97 14.67 -22.93
C LYS A 55 -19.66 14.60 -23.72
N ASN A 56 -19.71 14.06 -24.92
CA ASN A 56 -18.53 13.91 -25.77
C ASN A 56 -17.99 15.25 -26.26
N CYS A 57 -18.87 16.18 -26.63
CA CYS A 57 -18.48 17.52 -27.06
C CYS A 57 -17.76 18.28 -25.95
N CYS A 58 -18.39 18.40 -24.78
CA CYS A 58 -17.82 19.11 -23.64
C CYS A 58 -16.49 18.50 -23.21
N TYR A 59 -16.41 17.17 -23.10
CA TYR A 59 -15.18 16.48 -22.73
C TYR A 59 -14.04 16.74 -23.73
N ARG A 60 -14.32 16.62 -25.04
CA ARG A 60 -13.31 16.89 -26.08
C ARG A 60 -12.84 18.34 -26.06
N THR A 61 -13.75 19.29 -25.94
CA THR A 61 -13.40 20.71 -25.86
C THR A 61 -12.51 21.02 -24.66
N LEU A 62 -12.88 20.54 -23.47
CA LEU A 62 -12.06 20.70 -22.26
C LEU A 62 -10.68 20.04 -22.42
N THR A 63 -10.63 18.86 -23.01
CA THR A 63 -9.36 18.15 -23.25
C THR A 63 -8.45 18.93 -24.21
N VAL A 64 -8.99 19.56 -25.25
CA VAL A 64 -8.18 20.37 -26.19
C VAL A 64 -7.55 21.58 -25.51
N PHE A 65 -8.31 22.29 -24.67
CA PHE A 65 -7.80 23.50 -24.02
C PHE A 65 -6.92 23.22 -22.81
N CYS A 66 -7.29 22.24 -21.99
CA CYS A 66 -6.65 22.01 -20.70
C CYS A 66 -5.72 20.79 -20.69
N GLY A 67 -5.90 19.84 -21.61
CA GLY A 67 -5.16 18.57 -21.60
C GLY A 67 -3.65 18.75 -21.67
N CYS A 68 -3.16 19.57 -22.60
CA CYS A 68 -1.71 19.84 -22.73
C CYS A 68 -1.13 20.54 -21.50
N ILE A 69 -1.86 21.49 -20.92
CA ILE A 69 -1.41 22.24 -19.74
C ILE A 69 -1.31 21.29 -18.54
N PHE A 70 -2.34 20.49 -18.29
CA PHE A 70 -2.32 19.51 -17.19
C PHE A 70 -1.24 18.44 -17.40
N ALA A 71 -1.06 17.94 -18.63
CA ALA A 71 0.00 16.98 -18.92
C ALA A 71 1.39 17.54 -18.61
N LEU A 72 1.64 18.80 -18.94
CA LEU A 72 2.89 19.49 -18.60
C LEU A 72 3.06 19.64 -17.08
N CYS A 73 2.01 20.08 -16.37
CA CYS A 73 2.04 20.21 -14.90
C CYS A 73 2.37 18.88 -14.22
N TRP A 74 1.69 17.79 -14.61
CA TRP A 74 1.96 16.46 -14.05
C TRP A 74 3.37 15.97 -14.39
N GLY A 75 3.85 16.19 -15.62
CA GLY A 75 5.23 15.86 -16.00
C GLY A 75 6.27 16.58 -15.13
N CYS A 76 6.07 17.88 -14.88
CA CYS A 76 6.95 18.65 -14.00
C CYS A 76 6.87 18.16 -12.54
N GLU A 77 5.68 17.87 -12.04
CA GLU A 77 5.48 17.36 -10.67
C GLU A 77 6.23 16.04 -10.46
N PHE A 78 6.05 15.07 -11.37
CA PHE A 78 6.76 13.79 -11.28
C PHE A 78 8.28 13.95 -11.43
N ALA A 79 8.75 14.90 -12.24
CA ALA A 79 10.18 15.21 -12.33
C ALA A 79 10.74 15.76 -11.00
N CYS A 80 10.02 16.67 -10.35
CA CYS A 80 10.39 17.21 -9.04
C CYS A 80 10.38 16.13 -7.95
N ILE A 81 9.35 15.29 -7.92
CA ILE A 81 9.26 14.15 -6.99
C ILE A 81 10.44 13.21 -7.20
N THR A 82 10.76 12.86 -8.45
CA THR A 82 11.90 11.99 -8.77
C THR A 82 13.23 12.61 -8.34
N PHE A 83 13.42 13.90 -8.59
CA PHE A 83 14.60 14.63 -8.14
C PHE A 83 14.73 14.58 -6.61
N PHE A 84 13.66 14.93 -5.88
CA PHE A 84 13.67 14.86 -4.42
C PHE A 84 13.95 13.43 -3.94
N HIS A 85 13.32 12.42 -4.54
CA HIS A 85 13.52 11.04 -4.17
C HIS A 85 14.98 10.61 -4.32
N VAL A 86 15.60 10.87 -5.48
CA VAL A 86 16.99 10.46 -5.76
C VAL A 86 17.99 11.21 -4.88
N TRP A 87 17.83 12.53 -4.76
CA TRP A 87 18.85 13.38 -4.13
C TRP A 87 18.67 13.53 -2.63
N GLN A 88 17.46 13.36 -2.09
CA GLN A 88 17.14 13.56 -0.68
C GLN A 88 16.48 12.34 -0.05
N GLY A 89 15.49 11.75 -0.73
CA GLY A 89 14.73 10.59 -0.23
C GLY A 89 15.62 9.39 0.07
N THR A 90 16.33 8.88 -0.94
CA THR A 90 17.20 7.70 -0.80
C THR A 90 18.31 7.92 0.25
N PRO A 91 19.07 9.04 0.25
CA PRO A 91 20.05 9.29 1.30
C PRO A 91 19.43 9.39 2.71
N ALA A 92 18.28 10.05 2.85
CA ALA A 92 17.59 10.17 4.13
C ALA A 92 17.11 8.81 4.66
N LEU A 93 16.55 7.96 3.79
CA LEU A 93 16.16 6.60 4.14
C LEU A 93 17.37 5.75 4.58
N ARG A 94 18.51 5.91 3.92
CA ARG A 94 19.76 5.23 4.32
C ARG A 94 20.25 5.69 5.70
N ILE A 95 20.22 6.99 5.99
CA ILE A 95 20.57 7.52 7.32
C ILE A 95 19.56 7.03 8.38
N PHE A 96 18.27 7.02 8.06
CA PHE A 96 17.23 6.52 8.95
C PHE A 96 17.43 5.04 9.28
N ALA A 97 17.72 4.20 8.28
CA ALA A 97 18.02 2.79 8.48
C ALA A 97 19.23 2.56 9.38
N LEU A 98 20.29 3.37 9.25
CA LEU A 98 21.45 3.32 10.15
C LEU A 98 21.07 3.64 11.60
N ASN A 99 20.27 4.69 11.81
CA ASN A 99 19.78 5.07 13.14
C ASN A 99 18.89 3.98 13.76
N CYS A 100 17.98 3.40 12.97
CA CYS A 100 17.16 2.27 13.41
C CYS A 100 18.03 1.06 13.78
N GLY A 101 19.09 0.76 13.02
CA GLY A 101 20.04 -0.31 13.36
C GLY A 101 20.75 -0.07 14.70
N CYS A 102 21.12 1.17 15.00
CA CYS A 102 21.66 1.53 16.32
C CYS A 102 20.63 1.36 17.43
N LEU A 103 19.39 1.82 17.21
CA LEU A 103 18.30 1.70 18.17
C LEU A 103 17.94 0.23 18.44
N GLN A 104 17.95 -0.62 17.40
CA GLN A 104 17.72 -2.06 17.53
C GLN A 104 18.76 -2.70 18.46
N ARG A 105 20.03 -2.35 18.33
CA ARG A 105 21.08 -2.87 19.21
C ARG A 105 20.88 -2.38 20.65
N PHE A 106 20.61 -1.10 20.84
CA PHE A 106 20.33 -0.54 22.16
C PHE A 106 19.16 -1.24 22.84
N TRP A 107 18.04 -1.40 22.11
CA TRP A 107 16.84 -2.06 22.63
C TRP A 107 17.07 -3.55 22.89
N GLY A 108 17.81 -4.23 22.02
CA GLY A 108 18.22 -5.62 22.22
C GLY A 108 19.02 -5.82 23.52
N THR A 109 19.99 -4.95 23.78
CA THR A 109 20.77 -4.96 25.02
C THR A 109 19.91 -4.65 26.24
N ALA A 110 19.02 -3.65 26.15
CA ALA A 110 18.11 -3.32 27.25
C ALA A 110 17.20 -4.51 27.61
N LEU A 111 16.61 -5.17 26.61
CA LEU A 111 15.79 -6.37 26.83
C LEU A 111 16.61 -7.51 27.46
N GLN A 112 17.86 -7.71 27.05
CA GLN A 112 18.75 -8.71 27.65
C GLN A 112 19.12 -8.39 29.09
N CYS A 113 19.41 -7.13 29.42
CA CYS A 113 19.77 -6.75 30.79
C CYS A 113 18.59 -6.78 31.77
N PHE A 114 17.38 -6.45 31.33
CA PHE A 114 16.21 -6.34 32.23
C PHE A 114 15.26 -7.52 32.12
N LEU A 115 14.85 -7.88 30.90
CA LEU A 115 13.81 -8.87 30.70
C LEU A 115 14.33 -10.30 30.88
N ALA A 116 15.55 -10.59 30.40
CA ALA A 116 16.13 -11.92 30.53
C ALA A 116 16.25 -12.40 32.00
N PRO A 117 16.81 -11.64 32.96
CA PRO A 117 16.89 -12.10 34.35
C PRO A 117 15.51 -12.22 35.02
N ILE A 118 14.53 -11.39 34.65
CA ILE A 118 13.16 -11.53 35.15
C ILE A 118 12.53 -12.83 34.64
N CYS A 119 12.65 -13.12 33.34
CA CYS A 119 12.15 -14.36 32.76
C CYS A 119 12.85 -15.59 33.35
N GLU A 120 14.17 -15.52 33.57
CA GLU A 120 14.95 -16.61 34.17
C GLU A 120 14.53 -16.87 35.63
N THR A 121 14.40 -15.82 36.44
CA THR A 121 13.94 -15.94 37.84
C THR A 121 12.51 -16.45 37.93
N MET A 122 11.60 -15.99 37.08
CA MET A 122 10.24 -16.53 36.99
C MET A 122 10.24 -18.02 36.61
N GLY A 123 11.08 -18.43 35.66
CA GLY A 123 11.26 -19.83 35.29
C GLY A 123 11.77 -20.69 36.45
N LEU A 124 12.72 -20.18 37.25
CA LEU A 124 13.25 -20.87 38.43
C LEU A 124 12.21 -20.96 39.57
N CYS A 125 11.38 -19.93 39.76
CA CYS A 125 10.29 -19.96 40.73
C CYS A 125 9.23 -21.02 40.36
N LEU A 126 8.94 -21.17 39.07
CA LEU A 126 7.97 -22.16 38.55
C LEU A 126 8.54 -23.58 38.46
N SER A 127 9.86 -23.76 38.32
CA SER A 127 10.49 -25.09 38.29
C SER A 127 10.57 -25.76 39.66
N ARG A 128 10.59 -24.97 40.74
CA ARG A 128 10.61 -25.47 42.13
C ARG A 128 9.25 -25.99 42.60
N ILE A 129 8.17 -25.69 41.88
CA ILE A 129 6.83 -26.22 42.13
C ILE A 129 6.70 -27.54 41.35
N GLN A 130 6.84 -28.69 42.02
CA GLN A 130 6.60 -29.99 41.39
C GLN A 130 5.14 -30.42 41.57
N VAL A 131 4.29 -30.19 40.57
CA VAL A 131 2.95 -30.78 40.51
C VAL A 131 2.99 -31.99 39.56
N THR A 132 2.94 -33.17 40.15
CA THR A 132 2.92 -34.46 39.48
C THR A 132 1.74 -34.57 38.50
N ARG A 133 2.06 -34.92 37.25
CA ARG A 133 1.22 -35.34 36.08
C ARG A 133 0.70 -34.31 35.04
N GLY A 134 0.77 -32.99 35.24
CA GLY A 134 0.35 -32.01 34.20
C GLY A 134 1.34 -30.87 33.88
N LEU A 135 2.27 -30.59 34.79
CA LEU A 135 3.07 -29.35 34.79
C LEU A 135 4.24 -29.34 33.78
N HIS A 136 4.72 -30.52 33.36
CA HIS A 136 5.82 -30.61 32.40
C HIS A 136 5.45 -30.04 31.02
N LEU A 137 4.17 -30.10 30.64
CA LEU A 137 3.67 -29.49 29.40
C LEU A 137 3.49 -27.97 29.54
N VAL A 138 3.18 -27.47 30.74
CA VAL A 138 2.99 -26.02 31.00
C VAL A 138 4.32 -25.28 31.06
N ASN A 139 5.34 -25.82 31.73
CA ASN A 139 6.68 -25.19 31.76
C ASN A 139 7.32 -25.12 30.37
N VAL A 140 7.18 -26.18 29.56
CA VAL A 140 7.61 -26.18 28.16
C VAL A 140 6.79 -25.17 27.35
N SER A 141 5.46 -25.12 27.54
CA SER A 141 4.59 -24.20 26.79
C SER A 141 4.83 -22.72 27.14
N VAL A 142 5.04 -22.36 28.42
CA VAL A 142 5.32 -20.97 28.83
C VAL A 142 6.71 -20.53 28.39
N ALA A 143 7.73 -21.38 28.56
CA ALA A 143 9.07 -21.08 28.06
C ALA A 143 9.07 -20.91 26.54
N MET A 144 8.35 -21.77 25.81
CA MET A 144 8.20 -21.69 24.36
C MET A 144 7.38 -20.48 23.92
N ASN A 145 6.35 -20.08 24.67
CA ASN A 145 5.56 -18.86 24.41
C ASN A 145 6.35 -17.57 24.70
N LEU A 146 7.21 -17.55 25.73
CA LEU A 146 8.09 -16.42 26.03
C LEU A 146 9.25 -16.32 25.05
N LEU A 147 9.85 -17.45 24.66
CA LEU A 147 10.81 -17.49 23.54
C LEU A 147 10.12 -17.07 22.25
N HIS A 148 8.91 -17.52 21.97
CA HIS A 148 8.17 -17.11 20.78
C HIS A 148 7.76 -15.63 20.84
N ALA A 149 7.47 -15.06 22.01
CA ALA A 149 7.21 -13.63 22.19
C ALA A 149 8.48 -12.79 22.02
N TYR A 150 9.62 -13.26 22.54
CA TYR A 150 10.94 -12.64 22.38
C TYR A 150 11.42 -12.70 20.92
N GLU A 151 11.28 -13.86 20.28
CA GLU A 151 11.59 -14.05 18.87
C GLU A 151 10.57 -13.31 17.98
N SER A 152 9.29 -13.21 18.37
CA SER A 152 8.29 -12.37 17.69
C SER A 152 8.62 -10.89 17.78
N GLN A 153 9.13 -10.39 18.92
CA GLN A 153 9.59 -9.00 19.02
C GLN A 153 10.85 -8.75 18.20
N LYS A 154 11.82 -9.69 18.18
CA LYS A 154 12.97 -9.62 17.25
C LYS A 154 12.53 -9.64 15.80
N VAL A 155 11.59 -10.52 15.44
CA VAL A 155 11.04 -10.66 14.07
C VAL A 155 10.23 -9.44 13.68
N LEU A 156 9.54 -8.77 14.60
CA LEU A 156 8.81 -7.52 14.30
C LEU A 156 9.78 -6.37 13.99
N VAL A 157 10.86 -6.25 14.75
CA VAL A 157 11.91 -5.24 14.50
C VAL A 157 12.71 -5.58 13.24
N TYR A 158 13.08 -6.85 13.03
CA TYR A 158 13.69 -7.31 11.79
C TYR A 158 12.75 -7.12 10.60
N ARG A 159 11.45 -7.37 10.75
CA ARG A 159 10.45 -7.06 9.72
C ARG A 159 10.38 -5.58 9.46
N CYS A 160 10.46 -4.72 10.47
CA CYS A 160 10.50 -3.27 10.26
C CYS A 160 11.74 -2.86 9.44
N VAL A 161 12.92 -3.40 9.76
CA VAL A 161 14.17 -3.15 9.02
C VAL A 161 14.14 -3.75 7.60
N VAL A 162 13.58 -4.95 7.44
CA VAL A 162 13.41 -5.62 6.15
C VAL A 162 12.34 -4.92 5.31
N VAL A 163 11.25 -4.43 5.89
CA VAL A 163 10.24 -3.62 5.20
C VAL A 163 10.84 -2.29 4.76
N VAL A 164 11.68 -1.65 5.58
CA VAL A 164 12.44 -0.45 5.17
C VAL A 164 13.45 -0.78 4.06
N SER A 165 14.15 -1.92 4.14
CA SER A 165 15.08 -2.37 3.08
C SER A 165 14.37 -2.84 1.80
N LEU A 166 13.13 -3.33 1.90
CA LEU A 166 12.28 -3.70 0.77
C LEU A 166 11.65 -2.44 0.15
N ALA A 167 11.31 -1.43 0.95
CA ALA A 167 10.90 -0.12 0.46
C ALA A 167 12.03 0.57 -0.34
N ASP A 168 13.28 0.43 0.10
CA ASP A 168 14.47 0.85 -0.67
C ASP A 168 14.59 0.10 -2.00
N LYS A 169 14.15 -1.17 -2.05
CA LYS A 169 14.17 -2.04 -3.25
C LYS A 169 12.98 -1.90 -4.20
N GLN A 170 11.90 -1.22 -3.79
CA GLN A 170 10.72 -0.91 -4.61
C GLN A 170 10.83 0.46 -5.30
N VAL A 171 11.91 1.19 -5.00
CA VAL A 171 12.24 2.52 -5.55
C VAL A 171 13.15 2.42 -6.79
N ASP A 172 13.87 1.31 -6.96
CA ASP A 172 14.72 1.00 -8.12
C ASP A 172 13.94 0.27 -9.23
#